data_AF-A0A0H1RLY5-F1
#
_entry.id   AF-A0A0H1RLY5-F1
#
_cell.length_a   1.000
_cell.length_b   1.000
_cell.length_c   1.000
_cell.angle_alpha   90.00
_cell.angle_beta   90.00
_cell.angle_gamma   90.00
#
_symmetry.space_group_name_H-M   'P 1'
#
loop_
_entity.id
_entity.type
_entity.pdbx_description
1 polymer ?
#
loop_
_entity_poly.entity_id
_entity_poly.type
_entity_poly.pdbx_seq_one_letter_code
_entity_poly.pdbx_strand_id
1 'polypeptide(L)'
;MDFTAAVLLACLGAAGLFLVPFWVSRRTTDPTIMSRVDPILGVKDQAAIHDIDTSFIPMPDHLRTNDEVVAWLTQDLPKLTTELSRPRR
;
A
#
# COMPACT_ATOMS: atom_id res chain seq x y z
N MET A 1 0.20 26.15 -42.41
CA MET A 1 -0.15 25.48 -41.14
C MET A 1 0.29 26.41 -40.03
N ASP A 2 -0.67 26.99 -39.33
CA ASP A 2 -0.46 28.16 -38.49
C ASP A 2 0.21 27.74 -37.18
N PHE A 3 1.50 28.11 -37.04
CA PHE A 3 2.33 27.82 -35.87
C PHE A 3 1.63 28.17 -34.56
N THR A 4 0.89 29.28 -34.54
CA THR A 4 0.09 29.73 -33.41
C THR A 4 -1.01 28.74 -33.02
N ALA A 5 -1.68 28.12 -34.00
CA ALA A 5 -2.71 27.12 -33.74
C ALA A 5 -2.11 25.84 -33.15
N ALA A 6 -0.92 25.43 -33.61
CA ALA A 6 -0.21 24.29 -33.05
C ALA A 6 0.21 24.52 -31.59
N VAL A 7 0.72 25.72 -31.27
CA VAL A 7 1.10 26.10 -29.90
C VAL A 7 -0.11 26.11 -28.96
N LEU A 8 -1.25 26.68 -29.40
CA LEU A 8 -2.47 26.71 -28.60
C LEU A 8 -3.02 25.30 -28.32
N LEU A 9 -2.99 24.42 -29.33
CA LEU A 9 -3.42 23.03 -29.16
C LEU A 9 -2.51 22.27 -28.20
N ALA A 10 -1.20 22.49 -28.27
CA ALA A 10 -0.22 21.89 -27.37
C ALA A 10 -0.42 22.35 -25.92
N CYS A 11 -0.68 23.64 -25.70
CA CYS A 11 -0.96 24.18 -24.37
C CYS A 11 -2.26 23.62 -23.78
N LEU A 12 -3.32 23.50 -24.59
CA LEU A 12 -4.58 22.88 -24.18
C LEU A 12 -4.40 21.40 -23.80
N GLY A 13 -3.62 20.66 -24.58
CA GLY A 13 -3.27 19.26 -24.28
C GLY A 13 -2.48 19.12 -22.98
N ALA A 14 -1.46 19.96 -22.78
CA ALA A 14 -0.65 19.95 -21.57
C ALA A 14 -1.47 20.30 -20.32
N ALA A 15 -2.36 21.29 -20.42
CA ALA A 15 -3.26 21.67 -19.34
C ALA A 15 -4.22 20.52 -18.97
N GLY A 16 -4.80 19.83 -19.96
CA GLY A 16 -5.67 18.67 -19.72
C GLY A 16 -4.91 17.52 -19.03
N LEU A 17 -3.69 17.23 -19.47
CA LEU A 17 -2.86 16.16 -18.91
C LEU A 17 -2.45 16.44 -17.46
N PHE A 18 -2.36 17.71 -17.06
CA PHE A 18 -2.05 18.11 -15.69
C PHE A 18 -3.30 18.21 -14.80
N LEU A 19 -4.42 18.66 -15.35
CA LEU A 19 -5.67 18.88 -14.60
C LEU A 19 -6.33 17.55 -14.20
N VAL A 20 -6.30 16.54 -15.06
CA VAL A 20 -6.91 15.21 -14.81
C VAL A 20 -6.33 14.52 -13.57
N PRO A 21 -5.00 14.31 -13.44
CA PRO A 21 -4.43 13.67 -12.26
C PRO A 21 -4.58 14.54 -11.01
N PHE A 22 -4.51 15.87 -11.13
CA PHE A 22 -4.75 16.79 -10.01
C PHE A 22 -6.18 16.65 -9.45
N TRP A 23 -7.18 16.54 -10.33
CA TRP A 23 -8.58 16.38 -9.93
C TRP A 23 -8.90 14.98 -9.39
N VAL A 24 -8.24 13.93 -9.90
CA VAL A 24 -8.36 12.57 -9.37
C VAL A 24 -7.71 12.48 -7.98
N SER A 25 -6.49 13.02 -7.83
CA SER A 25 -5.76 13.05 -6.56
C SER A 25 -6.55 13.71 -5.45
N ARG A 26 -7.27 14.82 -5.75
CA ARG A 26 -8.09 15.53 -4.78
C ARG A 26 -9.33 14.75 -4.32
N ARG A 27 -9.84 13.83 -5.16
CA ARG A 27 -10.99 12.97 -4.81
C ARG A 27 -10.59 11.69 -4.07
N THR A 28 -9.35 11.25 -4.20
CA THR A 28 -8.82 10.05 -3.53
C THR A 28 -8.17 10.33 -2.18
N THR A 29 -7.94 11.60 -1.82
CA THR A 29 -7.52 11.98 -0.45
C THR A 29 -8.74 12.02 0.48
N ASP A 30 -9.37 10.86 0.68
CA ASP A 30 -10.23 10.67 1.84
C ASP A 30 -9.32 10.36 3.05
N PRO A 31 -9.12 11.31 3.99
CA PRO A 31 -8.26 11.09 5.15
C PRO A 31 -8.80 10.01 6.09
N THR A 32 -10.05 9.59 5.92
CA THR A 32 -10.71 8.62 6.78
C THR A 32 -10.18 7.20 6.59
N ILE A 33 -9.53 6.88 5.45
CA ILE A 33 -9.00 5.53 5.17
C ILE A 33 -7.58 5.32 5.73
N MET A 34 -6.78 6.38 5.90
CA MET A 34 -5.43 6.27 6.54
C MET A 34 -5.46 6.41 8.07
N SER A 35 -6.62 6.76 8.67
CA SER A 35 -6.77 7.09 10.09
C SER A 35 -7.22 5.90 10.96
N ARG A 36 -6.70 4.69 10.74
CA ARG A 36 -6.96 3.56 11.65
C ARG A 36 -5.72 2.97 12.31
N VAL A 37 -4.58 3.65 12.17
CA VAL A 37 -3.39 3.38 12.96
C VAL A 37 -3.03 4.70 13.62
N ASP A 38 -3.44 4.86 14.88
CA ASP A 38 -2.98 6.00 15.68
C ASP A 38 -1.45 5.94 15.75
N PRO A 39 -0.73 7.02 15.38
CA PRO A 39 0.71 7.07 15.54
C PRO A 39 1.04 6.94 17.03
N ILE A 40 2.02 6.09 17.36
CA ILE A 40 2.51 5.90 18.72
C ILE A 40 3.12 7.23 19.18
N LEU A 41 2.42 7.94 20.07
CA LEU A 41 2.72 9.33 20.44
C LEU A 41 3.36 9.44 21.82
N GLY A 42 3.48 8.35 22.58
CA GLY A 42 4.19 8.40 23.86
C GLY A 42 4.46 7.07 24.55
N VAL A 43 5.19 7.16 25.68
CA VAL A 43 5.54 6.02 26.56
C VAL A 43 4.30 5.27 27.07
N LYS A 44 3.16 5.95 27.16
CA LYS A 44 1.87 5.38 27.59
C LYS A 44 1.29 4.41 26.55
N ASP A 45 1.59 4.60 25.27
CA ASP A 45 1.16 3.71 24.18
C ASP A 45 2.04 2.45 24.11
N GLN A 46 3.27 2.49 24.66
CA GLN A 46 4.14 1.32 24.77
C GLN A 46 3.62 0.30 25.81
N ALA A 47 2.96 0.78 26.87
CA ALA A 47 2.39 -0.10 27.89
C ALA A 47 1.22 -0.94 27.36
N ALA A 48 0.43 -0.40 26.42
CA ALA A 48 -0.67 -1.13 25.77
C ALA A 48 -0.18 -2.21 24.80
N ILE A 49 1.06 -2.12 24.30
CA ILE A 49 1.70 -3.18 23.50
C ILE A 49 2.23 -4.30 24.41
N HIS A 50 2.54 -3.99 25.67
CA HIS A 50 3.17 -4.92 26.61
C HIS A 50 2.19 -5.83 27.36
N ASP A 51 0.89 -5.49 27.34
CA ASP A 51 -0.17 -6.20 28.07
C ASP A 51 -1.11 -7.01 27.16
N ILE A 52 -0.79 -7.08 25.86
CA ILE A 52 -1.31 -8.16 25.04
C ILE A 52 -0.50 -9.37 25.49
N ASP A 53 -1.20 -10.37 25.98
CA ASP A 53 -0.74 -11.70 26.37
C ASP A 53 -0.01 -12.39 25.18
N THR A 54 1.14 -11.85 24.79
CA THR A 54 1.90 -12.25 23.62
C THR A 54 2.55 -13.56 23.97
N SER A 55 1.81 -14.65 23.75
CA SER A 55 2.41 -15.89 23.34
C SER A 55 3.34 -15.53 22.19
N PHE A 56 4.63 -15.39 22.50
CA PHE A 56 5.66 -15.10 21.52
C PHE A 56 5.57 -16.22 20.51
N ILE A 57 4.97 -15.96 19.34
CA ILE A 57 4.90 -16.94 18.28
C ILE A 57 6.35 -17.08 17.80
N PRO A 58 7.02 -18.19 18.11
CA PRO A 58 8.41 -18.34 17.71
C PRO A 58 8.47 -18.28 16.19
N MET A 59 9.49 -17.59 15.68
CA MET A 59 9.75 -17.57 14.24
C MET A 59 9.88 -19.03 13.76
N PRO A 60 9.12 -19.47 12.76
CA PRO A 60 9.24 -20.82 12.22
C PRO A 60 10.67 -21.07 11.75
N ASP A 61 11.15 -22.31 11.91
CA ASP A 61 12.55 -22.65 11.62
C ASP A 61 12.96 -22.34 10.17
N HIS A 62 12.02 -22.41 9.22
CA HIS A 62 12.22 -22.13 7.80
C HIS A 62 12.03 -20.65 7.42
N LEU A 63 11.85 -19.75 8.38
CA LEU A 63 11.74 -18.29 8.18
C LEU A 63 12.73 -17.54 9.07
N ARG A 64 13.79 -18.21 9.52
CA ARG A 64 14.72 -17.65 10.50
C ARG A 64 15.69 -16.67 9.86
N THR A 65 16.04 -16.88 8.59
CA THR A 65 16.93 -15.99 7.84
C THR A 65 16.18 -15.12 6.84
N ASN A 66 16.77 -13.98 6.45
CA ASN A 66 16.15 -13.07 5.50
C ASN A 66 15.94 -13.73 4.13
N ASP A 67 16.93 -14.50 3.65
CA ASP A 67 16.85 -15.18 2.36
C ASP A 67 15.72 -16.22 2.33
N GLU A 68 15.53 -16.96 3.42
CA GLU A 68 14.43 -17.92 3.59
C GLU A 68 13.07 -17.22 3.59
N VAL A 69 12.96 -16.06 4.26
CA VAL A 69 11.73 -15.25 4.25
C VAL A 69 11.40 -14.78 2.84
N VAL A 70 12.39 -14.29 2.09
CA VAL A 70 12.20 -13.83 0.71
C VAL A 70 11.83 -15.00 -0.21
N ALA A 71 12.49 -16.15 -0.05
CA ALA A 71 12.16 -17.37 -0.79
C ALA A 71 10.72 -17.82 -0.53
N TRP A 72 10.28 -17.83 0.74
CA TRP A 72 8.92 -18.19 1.11
C TRP A 72 7.88 -17.20 0.57
N LEU A 73 8.14 -15.90 0.68
CA LEU A 73 7.27 -14.84 0.16
C LEU A 73 7.07 -14.93 -1.36
N THR A 74 8.09 -15.37 -2.09
CA THR A 74 8.04 -15.44 -3.55
C THR A 74 7.50 -16.76 -4.07
N GLN A 75 7.70 -17.86 -3.34
CA GLN A 75 7.34 -19.19 -3.81
C GLN A 75 6.05 -19.73 -3.20
N ASP A 76 5.83 -19.54 -1.91
CA ASP A 76 4.75 -20.21 -1.18
C ASP A 76 3.57 -19.30 -0.89
N LEU A 77 3.81 -18.02 -0.61
CA LEU A 77 2.73 -17.04 -0.42
C LEU A 77 1.78 -16.94 -1.64
N PRO A 78 2.25 -16.95 -2.90
CA PRO A 78 1.35 -16.90 -4.06
C PRO A 78 0.45 -18.14 -4.17
N LYS A 79 0.95 -19.31 -3.76
CA LYS A 79 0.16 -20.56 -3.77
C LYS A 79 -0.97 -20.48 -2.74
N LEU A 80 -0.66 -20.00 -1.53
CA LEU A 80 -1.64 -19.83 -0.45
C LEU A 80 -2.74 -18.82 -0.81
N THR A 81 -2.37 -17.70 -1.43
CA THR A 81 -3.32 -16.65 -1.85
C THR A 81 -4.22 -17.10 -3.02
N THR A 82 -3.68 -17.91 -3.92
CA THR A 82 -4.45 -18.51 -5.03
C THR A 82 -5.44 -19.55 -4.53
N GLU A 83 -5.04 -20.42 -3.60
CA GLU A 83 -5.93 -21.39 -2.96
C GLU A 83 -7.02 -20.72 -2.10
N LEU A 84 -6.70 -19.62 -1.41
CA LEU A 84 -7.68 -18.82 -0.65
C LEU A 84 -8.73 -18.16 -1.57
N SER A 85 -8.31 -17.77 -2.77
CA SER A 85 -9.19 -17.14 -3.78
C SER A 85 -10.09 -18.17 -4.49
N ARG A 86 -9.85 -19.47 -4.31
CA ARG A 86 -10.68 -20.53 -4.86
C ARG A 86 -11.89 -20.73 -3.94
N PRO A 87 -13.13 -20.52 -4.42
CA PRO A 87 -14.30 -20.80 -3.61
C PRO A 87 -14.31 -22.28 -3.25
N ARG A 88 -14.27 -22.58 -1.94
CA ARG A 88 -14.45 -23.93 -1.40
C ARG A 88 -15.83 -24.40 -1.85
N ARG A 89 -15.87 -25.39 -2.74
CA ARG A 89 -17.09 -26.00 -3.25
C ARG A 89 -17.36 -27.30 -2.50
#